data_AF-A0A8C2N3D0-F1
#
_entry.id   AF-A0A8C2N3D0-F1
#
_cell.length_a   1.000
_cell.length_b   1.000
_cell.length_c   1.000
_cell.angle_alpha   90.00
_cell.angle_beta   90.00
_cell.angle_gamma   90.00
#
_symmetry.space_group_name_H-M   'P 1'
#
loop_
_entity.id
_entity.type
_entity.pdbx_description
1 polymer ?
#
loop_
_entity_poly.entity_id
_entity_poly.type
_entity_poly.pdbx_seq_one_letter_code
_entity_poly.pdbx_strand_id
1 'polypeptide(L)'
;MGTALVYHEDMTATRLLWDDPECEIECPERLTAALDGLRQRGLEQRCLCLSACEASEEELGLVHSPEYIALVQRTQTLAKEELQEMSKQFDAVYFHPSTFHCARLAVGAALQLVDAVLTGAVHNGLALVRPPGHHSQKAAANGFCVFNNVAIAAKHAKQKYGLQRILIVDWDIHHGQGIQYIFDDDPSVLYFSWHRYEHGRFWPFLQESDACAVGQGQGQGFTVNLPWNQVRCSGGYHLESLAQSVCMMVQTLLGDPTPPLLGLMVPCQSALESIQSVQTAQAPHWTSLQQNVAPVLSPSTHLPEGRSLSLLAESTTCEVAEAAPSPLLDGLCLRPIPPVCTAVALTVPGAALALPPGVLYQEGSALREETEAWARSGVAATTASATAATLDVVIHRCLSHGVKRLLCVAVGQLDRPLDLADDGRILWLNIRGKEATIGSMFYISTPLPQTTGGF
;
A
#
# COMPACT_ATOMS: atom_id res chain seq x y z
N MET A 1 19.85 4.72 -4.86
CA MET A 1 20.21 3.47 -4.14
C MET A 1 19.20 2.41 -4.54
N GLY A 2 19.47 1.13 -4.27
CA GLY A 2 18.66 0.01 -4.75
C GLY A 2 17.49 -0.40 -3.84
N THR A 3 16.80 -1.46 -4.24
CA THR A 3 15.73 -2.16 -3.50
C THR A 3 16.27 -3.49 -2.97
N ALA A 4 16.10 -3.79 -1.69
CA ALA A 4 16.45 -5.11 -1.14
C ALA A 4 15.34 -6.15 -1.38
N LEU A 5 15.73 -7.40 -1.62
CA LEU A 5 14.84 -8.55 -1.60
C LEU A 5 15.42 -9.59 -0.64
N VAL A 6 14.69 -9.91 0.43
CA VAL A 6 15.17 -10.81 1.49
C VAL A 6 14.31 -12.07 1.52
N TYR A 7 14.94 -13.24 1.40
CA TYR A 7 14.27 -14.54 1.52
C TYR A 7 15.28 -15.64 1.85
N HIS A 8 14.78 -16.83 2.18
CA HIS A 8 15.57 -18.04 2.39
C HIS A 8 14.75 -19.26 1.98
N GLU A 9 15.38 -20.24 1.33
CA GLU A 9 14.70 -21.42 0.78
C GLU A 9 14.12 -22.33 1.87
N ASP A 10 14.80 -22.45 3.01
CA ASP A 10 14.30 -23.21 4.17
C ASP A 10 12.92 -22.80 4.66
N MET A 11 12.47 -21.55 4.42
CA MET A 11 11.10 -21.13 4.75
C MET A 11 10.02 -21.88 3.94
N THR A 12 10.42 -22.71 2.96
CA THR A 12 9.54 -23.67 2.26
C THR A 12 9.44 -25.04 2.95
N ALA A 13 10.28 -25.33 3.95
CA ALA A 13 10.31 -26.64 4.62
C ALA A 13 9.04 -26.92 5.46
N THR A 14 8.44 -25.88 6.03
CA THR A 14 7.23 -26.01 6.85
C THR A 14 5.99 -26.21 5.99
N ARG A 15 5.29 -27.33 6.23
CA ARG A 15 3.98 -27.66 5.68
C ARG A 15 3.11 -28.41 6.69
N LEU A 16 1.80 -28.36 6.47
CA LEU A 16 0.82 -29.13 7.20
C LEU A 16 1.05 -30.64 7.03
N LEU A 17 1.02 -31.40 8.13
CA LEU A 17 1.34 -32.84 8.15
C LEU A 17 0.12 -33.76 8.27
N TRP A 18 -1.07 -33.20 8.45
CA TRP A 18 -2.34 -33.90 8.64
C TRP A 18 -3.44 -33.20 7.84
N ASP A 19 -4.62 -33.81 7.74
CA ASP A 19 -5.74 -33.19 7.02
C ASP A 19 -6.38 -32.11 7.90
N ASP A 20 -6.34 -30.87 7.41
CA ASP A 20 -6.95 -29.70 8.02
C ASP A 20 -7.31 -28.68 6.91
N PRO A 21 -8.58 -28.66 6.45
CA PRO A 21 -9.01 -27.77 5.37
C PRO A 21 -8.89 -26.27 5.68
N GLU A 22 -8.82 -25.90 6.96
CA GLU A 22 -8.63 -24.50 7.34
C GLU A 22 -7.17 -24.08 7.12
N CYS A 23 -6.23 -24.97 7.43
CA CYS A 23 -4.79 -24.69 7.37
C CYS A 23 -4.12 -25.05 6.05
N GLU A 24 -4.72 -25.90 5.21
CA GLU A 24 -4.10 -26.38 3.96
C GLU A 24 -3.76 -25.25 2.95
N ILE A 25 -4.45 -24.11 3.07
CA ILE A 25 -4.24 -22.92 2.23
C ILE A 25 -2.89 -22.23 2.47
N GLU A 26 -2.28 -22.42 3.65
CA GLU A 26 -0.96 -21.88 3.95
C GLU A 26 0.12 -22.92 3.62
N CYS A 27 0.64 -22.82 2.39
CA CYS A 27 1.53 -23.84 1.83
C CYS A 27 2.88 -23.26 1.31
N PRO A 28 3.94 -24.08 1.22
CA PRO A 28 5.24 -23.69 0.66
C PRO A 28 5.18 -23.02 -0.71
N GLU A 29 4.22 -23.45 -1.51
CA GLU A 29 4.00 -23.02 -2.88
C GLU A 29 3.71 -21.52 -2.96
N ARG A 30 3.24 -20.89 -1.88
CA ARG A 30 3.07 -19.43 -1.79
C ARG A 30 4.39 -18.69 -1.97
N LEU A 31 5.44 -19.14 -1.29
CA LEU A 31 6.76 -18.51 -1.37
C LEU A 31 7.43 -18.80 -2.71
N THR A 32 7.34 -20.04 -3.20
CA THR A 32 7.94 -20.41 -4.50
C THR A 32 7.22 -19.70 -5.64
N ALA A 33 5.89 -19.63 -5.66
CA ALA A 33 5.14 -18.92 -6.70
C ALA A 33 5.50 -17.43 -6.76
N ALA A 34 5.65 -16.78 -5.61
CA ALA A 34 6.09 -15.38 -5.54
C ALA A 34 7.50 -15.19 -6.11
N LEU A 35 8.47 -16.03 -5.70
CA LEU A 35 9.85 -15.97 -6.17
C LEU A 35 9.96 -16.30 -7.67
N ASP A 36 9.25 -17.32 -8.15
CA ASP A 36 9.23 -17.70 -9.56
C ASP A 36 8.61 -16.60 -10.42
N GLY A 37 7.55 -15.94 -9.94
CA GLY A 37 6.97 -14.76 -10.59
C GLY A 37 7.98 -13.62 -10.76
N LEU A 38 8.75 -13.32 -9.70
CA LEU A 38 9.81 -12.31 -9.75
C LEU A 38 10.93 -12.69 -10.74
N ARG A 39 11.36 -13.96 -10.73
CA ARG A 39 12.40 -14.51 -11.63
C ARG A 39 12.01 -14.44 -13.08
N GLN A 40 10.80 -14.92 -13.41
CA GLN A 40 10.27 -14.94 -14.77
C GLN A 40 10.20 -13.53 -15.38
N ARG A 41 9.97 -12.51 -14.55
CA ARG A 41 9.88 -11.10 -14.96
C ARG A 41 11.21 -10.34 -14.87
N GLY A 42 12.30 -11.00 -14.47
CA GLY A 42 13.61 -10.36 -14.35
C GLY A 42 13.72 -9.34 -13.20
N LEU A 43 12.82 -9.41 -12.21
CA LEU A 43 12.74 -8.44 -11.11
C LEU A 43 13.73 -8.77 -9.99
N GLU A 44 13.93 -10.06 -9.68
CA GLU A 44 14.88 -10.52 -8.65
C GLU A 44 16.30 -10.01 -8.93
N GLN A 45 16.75 -10.08 -10.19
CA GLN A 45 18.10 -9.67 -10.62
C GLN A 45 18.33 -8.16 -10.53
N ARG A 46 17.27 -7.36 -10.36
CA ARG A 46 17.33 -5.90 -10.19
C ARG A 46 17.38 -5.50 -8.71
N CYS A 47 17.11 -6.43 -7.80
CA CYS A 47 17.15 -6.21 -6.36
C CYS A 47 18.52 -6.60 -5.77
N LEU A 48 18.88 -5.98 -4.65
CA LEU A 48 19.91 -6.50 -3.76
C LEU A 48 19.35 -7.69 -3.00
N CYS A 49 19.67 -8.90 -3.46
CA CYS A 49 19.21 -10.13 -2.82
C CYS A 49 20.02 -10.42 -1.55
N LEU A 50 19.34 -10.50 -0.42
CA LEU A 50 19.91 -10.86 0.88
C LEU A 50 19.35 -12.21 1.31
N SER A 51 20.22 -13.11 1.76
CA SER A 51 19.79 -14.37 2.38
C SER A 51 19.40 -14.13 3.83
N ALA A 52 18.19 -14.56 4.21
CA ALA A 52 17.70 -14.37 5.57
C ALA A 52 18.60 -15.08 6.59
N CYS A 53 18.85 -14.44 7.73
CA CYS A 53 19.47 -15.07 8.89
C CYS A 53 18.43 -15.29 9.99
N GLU A 54 18.68 -16.23 10.90
CA GLU A 54 17.80 -16.45 12.05
C GLU A 54 17.88 -15.29 13.05
N ALA A 55 16.73 -14.79 13.47
CA ALA A 55 16.65 -13.88 14.62
C ALA A 55 17.10 -14.57 15.91
N SER A 56 17.77 -13.84 16.81
CA SER A 56 18.15 -14.34 18.13
C SER A 56 16.93 -14.46 19.06
N GLU A 57 17.01 -15.27 20.11
CA GLU A 57 15.94 -15.34 21.12
C GLU A 57 15.73 -14.00 21.85
N GLU A 58 16.78 -13.18 21.98
CA GLU A 58 16.68 -11.82 22.52
C GLU A 58 15.83 -10.91 21.61
N GLU A 59 16.02 -11.02 20.29
CA GLU A 59 15.22 -10.30 19.30
C GLU A 59 13.75 -10.78 19.29
N LEU A 60 13.51 -12.08 19.43
CA LEU A 60 12.15 -12.61 19.61
C LEU A 60 11.51 -12.08 20.91
N GLY A 61 12.30 -11.96 21.98
CA GLY A 61 11.91 -11.45 23.29
C GLY A 61 11.51 -9.97 23.32
N LEU A 62 11.71 -9.23 22.21
CA LEU A 62 11.20 -7.86 22.06
C LEU A 62 9.67 -7.79 22.11
N VAL A 63 9.01 -8.88 21.73
CA VAL A 63 7.54 -8.98 21.67
C VAL A 63 7.06 -10.18 22.47
N HIS A 64 7.70 -11.34 22.31
CA HIS A 64 7.17 -12.60 22.80
C HIS A 64 7.70 -12.95 24.19
N SER A 65 6.87 -13.65 24.98
CA SER A 65 7.31 -14.11 26.29
C SER A 65 8.34 -15.25 26.17
N PRO A 66 9.30 -15.36 27.10
CA PRO A 66 10.27 -16.45 27.11
C PRO A 66 9.61 -17.84 27.14
N GLU A 67 8.48 -17.97 27.83
CA GLU A 67 7.73 -19.23 27.93
C GLU A 67 7.14 -19.63 26.58
N TYR A 68 6.64 -18.67 25.80
CA TYR A 68 6.12 -18.93 24.46
C TYR A 68 7.25 -19.27 23.47
N ILE A 69 8.37 -18.56 23.52
CA ILE A 69 9.56 -18.89 22.69
C ILE A 69 10.02 -20.32 22.97
N ALA A 70 10.16 -20.70 24.25
CA ALA A 70 10.53 -22.06 24.64
C ALA A 70 9.49 -23.11 24.22
N LEU A 71 8.19 -22.76 24.26
CA LEU A 71 7.12 -23.65 23.78
C LEU A 71 7.27 -23.94 22.28
N VAL A 72 7.46 -22.90 21.45
CA VAL A 72 7.65 -23.07 20.01
C VAL A 72 8.95 -23.79 19.70
N GLN A 73 10.03 -23.53 20.44
CA GLN A 73 11.32 -24.21 20.26
C GLN A 73 11.21 -25.73 20.41
N ARG A 74 10.34 -26.23 21.30
CA ARG A 74 10.09 -27.67 21.49
C ARG A 74 9.56 -28.37 20.24
N THR A 75 8.91 -27.65 19.33
CA THR A 75 8.37 -28.24 18.08
C THR A 75 9.41 -29.02 17.28
N GLN A 76 10.69 -28.64 17.38
CA GLN A 76 11.81 -29.29 16.69
C GLN A 76 12.00 -30.77 17.05
N THR A 77 11.57 -31.19 18.23
CA THR A 77 11.78 -32.57 18.72
C THR A 77 10.50 -33.38 18.84
N LEU A 78 9.34 -32.79 18.52
CA LEU A 78 8.04 -33.44 18.69
C LEU A 78 7.70 -34.33 17.50
N ALA A 79 7.04 -35.45 17.77
CA ALA A 79 6.44 -36.29 16.75
C ALA A 79 5.20 -35.63 16.14
N LYS A 80 4.74 -36.14 14.99
CA LYS A 80 3.57 -35.60 14.27
C LYS A 80 2.33 -35.49 15.15
N GLU A 81 2.03 -36.52 15.94
CA GLU A 81 0.84 -36.57 16.80
C GLU A 81 0.91 -35.51 17.92
N GLU A 82 2.10 -35.29 18.48
CA GLU A 82 2.34 -34.27 19.51
C GLU A 82 2.27 -32.85 18.93
N LEU A 83 2.79 -32.65 17.72
CA LEU A 83 2.65 -31.39 16.98
C LEU A 83 1.19 -31.07 16.66
N GLN A 84 0.42 -32.07 16.25
CA GLN A 84 -1.01 -31.90 15.99
C GLN A 84 -1.75 -31.52 17.28
N GLU A 85 -1.45 -32.17 18.40
CA GLU A 85 -2.06 -31.85 19.68
C GLU A 85 -1.66 -30.48 20.22
N MET A 86 -0.39 -30.07 19.99
CA MET A 86 0.05 -28.71 20.29
C MET A 86 -0.66 -27.68 19.42
N SER A 87 -0.84 -27.96 18.12
CA SER A 87 -1.47 -27.04 17.17
C SER A 87 -2.91 -26.72 17.57
N LYS A 88 -3.69 -27.73 18.04
CA LYS A 88 -5.07 -27.56 18.52
C LYS A 88 -5.24 -26.62 19.72
N GLN A 89 -4.16 -26.30 20.43
CA GLN A 89 -4.21 -25.36 21.56
C GLN A 89 -4.30 -23.90 21.09
N PHE A 90 -4.10 -23.67 19.79
CA PHE A 90 -4.10 -22.36 19.16
C PHE A 90 -5.12 -22.34 18.02
N ASP A 91 -5.55 -21.14 17.65
CA ASP A 91 -6.59 -20.93 16.65
C ASP A 91 -5.97 -20.75 15.25
N ALA A 92 -6.47 -21.53 14.29
CA ALA A 92 -6.07 -21.54 12.88
C ALA A 92 -4.54 -21.58 12.65
N VAL A 93 -3.80 -22.54 13.25
CA VAL A 93 -2.35 -22.68 13.05
C VAL A 93 -1.91 -24.15 13.11
N TYR A 94 -0.81 -24.46 12.44
CA TYR A 94 -0.15 -25.77 12.51
C TYR A 94 1.35 -25.63 12.81
N PHE A 95 1.89 -26.64 13.50
CA PHE A 95 3.31 -26.76 13.77
C PHE A 95 3.95 -27.92 12.98
N HIS A 96 5.24 -27.75 12.67
CA HIS A 96 6.12 -28.66 11.96
C HIS A 96 7.46 -28.71 12.71
N PRO A 97 8.28 -29.78 12.60
CA PRO A 97 9.61 -29.81 13.23
C PRO A 97 10.51 -28.62 12.83
N SER A 98 10.34 -28.10 11.63
CA SER A 98 11.06 -26.91 11.13
C SER A 98 10.42 -25.57 11.51
N THR A 99 9.28 -25.54 12.23
CA THR A 99 8.54 -24.29 12.48
C THR A 99 9.40 -23.26 13.21
N PHE A 100 10.10 -23.64 14.27
CA PHE A 100 10.94 -22.70 15.01
C PHE A 100 12.04 -22.08 14.14
N HIS A 101 12.74 -22.92 13.36
CA HIS A 101 13.77 -22.49 12.39
C HIS A 101 13.21 -21.48 11.38
N CYS A 102 12.14 -21.86 10.67
CA CYS A 102 11.53 -21.03 9.65
C CYS A 102 10.97 -19.72 10.22
N ALA A 103 10.38 -19.75 11.42
CA ALA A 103 9.88 -18.55 12.09
C ALA A 103 11.01 -17.59 12.48
N ARG A 104 12.18 -18.11 12.91
CA ARG A 104 13.36 -17.29 13.17
C ARG A 104 13.93 -16.66 11.90
N LEU A 105 13.95 -17.40 10.80
CA LEU A 105 14.32 -16.85 9.48
C LEU A 105 13.34 -15.76 9.02
N ALA A 106 12.03 -15.96 9.21
CA ALA A 106 11.01 -14.98 8.85
C ALA A 106 11.18 -13.66 9.62
N VAL A 107 11.42 -13.74 10.94
CA VAL A 107 11.71 -12.55 11.75
C VAL A 107 13.03 -11.91 11.32
N GLY A 108 14.10 -12.70 11.18
CA GLY A 108 15.41 -12.17 10.85
C GLY A 108 15.48 -11.54 9.45
N ALA A 109 14.70 -12.04 8.49
CA ALA A 109 14.51 -11.38 7.18
C ALA A 109 13.93 -9.96 7.33
N ALA A 110 12.94 -9.78 8.21
CA ALA A 110 12.36 -8.47 8.49
C ALA A 110 13.38 -7.54 9.19
N LEU A 111 14.16 -8.06 10.14
CA LEU A 111 15.21 -7.31 10.84
C LEU A 111 16.33 -6.87 9.90
N GLN A 112 16.82 -7.76 9.04
CA GLN A 112 17.82 -7.44 8.02
C GLN A 112 17.32 -6.36 7.06
N LEU A 113 16.05 -6.43 6.66
CA LEU A 113 15.46 -5.41 5.79
C LEU A 113 15.39 -4.05 6.48
N VAL A 114 14.95 -3.99 7.74
CA VAL A 114 14.96 -2.77 8.55
C VAL A 114 16.37 -2.21 8.67
N ASP A 115 17.36 -3.06 8.99
CA ASP A 115 18.76 -2.65 9.11
C ASP A 115 19.29 -2.10 7.77
N ALA A 116 19.03 -2.77 6.65
CA ALA A 116 19.49 -2.34 5.34
C ALA A 116 18.89 -0.98 4.92
N VAL A 117 17.62 -0.72 5.24
CA VAL A 117 16.98 0.57 4.96
C VAL A 117 17.50 1.67 5.88
N LEU A 118 17.54 1.44 7.20
CA LEU A 118 17.90 2.47 8.19
C LEU A 118 19.39 2.83 8.17
N THR A 119 20.26 1.91 7.71
CA THR A 119 21.69 2.21 7.46
C THR A 119 21.95 2.87 6.12
N GLY A 120 20.94 3.00 5.25
CA GLY A 120 21.07 3.59 3.92
C GLY A 120 21.71 2.68 2.87
N ALA A 121 21.83 1.37 3.15
CA ALA A 121 22.31 0.40 2.15
C ALA A 121 21.35 0.26 0.97
N VAL A 122 20.04 0.39 1.23
CA VAL A 122 18.96 0.41 0.24
C VAL A 122 17.94 1.51 0.56
N HIS A 123 17.15 1.93 -0.42
CA HIS A 123 16.06 2.89 -0.19
C HIS A 123 14.82 2.24 0.42
N ASN A 124 14.55 0.99 0.04
CA ASN A 124 13.37 0.22 0.38
C ASN A 124 13.64 -1.28 0.15
N GLY A 125 12.67 -2.14 0.40
CA GLY A 125 12.75 -3.54 0.02
C GLY A 125 11.56 -4.36 0.45
N LEU A 126 11.65 -5.66 0.16
CA LEU A 126 10.61 -6.65 0.45
C LEU A 126 11.25 -7.88 1.10
N ALA A 127 10.67 -8.36 2.20
CA ALA A 127 10.99 -9.64 2.78
C ALA A 127 9.89 -10.65 2.41
N LEU A 128 10.24 -11.67 1.62
CA LEU A 128 9.33 -12.76 1.27
C LEU A 128 9.53 -13.90 2.27
N VAL A 129 8.60 -14.02 3.21
CA VAL A 129 8.77 -14.86 4.40
C VAL A 129 7.61 -15.82 4.61
N ARG A 130 7.93 -16.96 5.22
CA ARG A 130 6.97 -17.92 5.80
C ARG A 130 7.57 -18.51 7.08
N PRO A 131 6.83 -18.60 8.19
CA PRO A 131 5.41 -18.25 8.37
C PRO A 131 5.11 -16.73 8.38
N PRO A 132 3.84 -16.32 8.20
CA PRO A 132 3.40 -14.93 8.43
C PRO A 132 3.48 -14.54 9.92
N GLY A 133 3.14 -13.29 10.25
CA GLY A 133 3.34 -12.77 11.62
C GLY A 133 2.23 -11.93 12.26
N HIS A 134 1.40 -11.21 11.51
CA HIS A 134 0.55 -10.15 12.08
C HIS A 134 -0.51 -10.59 13.10
N HIS A 135 -0.92 -11.86 13.09
CA HIS A 135 -1.85 -12.42 14.07
C HIS A 135 -1.17 -12.91 15.36
N SER A 136 0.15 -13.16 15.31
CA SER A 136 0.88 -13.70 16.45
C SER A 136 0.89 -12.70 17.62
N GLN A 137 0.58 -13.22 18.81
CA GLN A 137 0.41 -12.45 20.03
C GLN A 137 1.63 -12.65 20.95
N LYS A 138 1.68 -11.90 22.06
CA LYS A 138 2.77 -11.99 23.05
C LYS A 138 3.08 -13.42 23.50
N ALA A 139 2.07 -14.26 23.67
CA ALA A 139 2.23 -15.62 24.18
C ALA A 139 1.41 -16.68 23.42
N ALA A 140 1.01 -16.40 22.17
CA ALA A 140 0.19 -17.33 21.39
C ALA A 140 0.46 -17.23 19.89
N ALA A 141 0.53 -18.41 19.25
CA ALA A 141 0.39 -18.54 17.81
C ALA A 141 -1.08 -18.35 17.42
N ASN A 142 -1.33 -17.83 16.22
CA ASN A 142 -2.69 -17.61 15.72
C ASN A 142 -2.67 -17.37 14.21
N GLY A 143 -3.65 -17.86 13.45
CA GLY A 143 -3.81 -17.52 12.03
C GLY A 143 -2.55 -17.76 11.19
N PHE A 144 -1.98 -18.95 11.29
CA PHE A 144 -0.71 -19.37 10.67
C PHE A 144 0.54 -18.62 11.17
N CYS A 145 0.39 -17.62 12.02
CA CYS A 145 1.47 -16.79 12.52
C CYS A 145 2.09 -17.37 13.78
N VAL A 146 3.43 -17.45 13.80
CA VAL A 146 4.19 -18.00 14.94
C VAL A 146 4.82 -16.88 15.75
N PHE A 147 5.65 -16.05 15.13
CA PHE A 147 6.19 -14.84 15.74
C PHE A 147 5.73 -13.62 14.94
N ASN A 148 5.56 -12.48 15.61
CA ASN A 148 5.07 -11.27 14.97
C ASN A 148 6.21 -10.51 14.29
N ASN A 149 6.55 -10.93 13.07
CA ASN A 149 7.65 -10.40 12.26
C ASN A 149 7.66 -8.85 12.23
N VAL A 150 6.50 -8.25 11.95
CA VAL A 150 6.34 -6.80 11.79
C VAL A 150 6.47 -6.06 13.12
N ALA A 151 5.85 -6.58 14.18
CA ALA A 151 5.94 -5.96 15.50
C ALA A 151 7.37 -6.03 16.08
N ILE A 152 8.05 -7.17 15.91
CA ILE A 152 9.46 -7.32 16.31
C ILE A 152 10.33 -6.32 15.52
N ALA A 153 10.13 -6.21 14.21
CA ALA A 153 10.84 -5.25 13.36
C ALA A 153 10.63 -3.79 13.81
N ALA A 154 9.40 -3.42 14.19
CA ALA A 154 9.11 -2.09 14.73
C ALA A 154 9.79 -1.86 16.09
N LYS A 155 9.72 -2.81 17.04
CA LYS A 155 10.41 -2.69 18.34
C LYS A 155 11.93 -2.64 18.17
N HIS A 156 12.50 -3.43 17.26
CA HIS A 156 13.92 -3.40 16.89
C HIS A 156 14.33 -2.03 16.35
N ALA A 157 13.55 -1.47 15.42
CA ALA A 157 13.81 -0.15 14.86
C ALA A 157 13.80 0.95 15.94
N LYS A 158 12.88 0.88 16.90
CA LYS A 158 12.82 1.79 18.05
C LYS A 158 14.04 1.64 18.96
N GLN A 159 14.40 0.40 19.34
CA GLN A 159 15.47 0.15 20.30
C GLN A 159 16.87 0.39 19.73
N LYS A 160 17.15 -0.09 18.51
CA LYS A 160 18.47 -0.01 17.89
C LYS A 160 18.74 1.35 17.24
N TYR A 161 17.73 1.96 16.62
CA TYR A 161 17.90 3.21 15.87
C TYR A 161 17.20 4.43 16.50
N GLY A 162 16.53 4.26 17.65
CA GLY A 162 15.91 5.35 18.38
C GLY A 162 14.70 5.98 17.68
N LEU A 163 14.06 5.26 16.74
CA LEU A 163 12.89 5.78 16.02
C LEU A 163 11.75 6.13 16.99
N GLN A 164 11.20 7.34 16.81
CA GLN A 164 10.14 7.89 17.65
C GLN A 164 8.74 7.78 17.05
N ARG A 165 8.65 7.47 15.75
CA ARG A 165 7.40 7.36 15.01
C ARG A 165 7.53 6.29 13.94
N ILE A 166 6.66 5.30 13.97
CA ILE A 166 6.59 4.21 12.99
C ILE A 166 5.13 4.11 12.52
N LEU A 167 4.93 3.96 11.22
CA LEU A 167 3.64 3.61 10.64
C LEU A 167 3.70 2.17 10.17
N ILE A 168 2.74 1.35 10.63
CA ILE A 168 2.47 0.02 10.12
C ILE A 168 1.17 0.10 9.32
N VAL A 169 1.24 -0.24 8.03
CA VAL A 169 0.06 -0.38 7.16
C VAL A 169 -0.14 -1.86 6.89
N ASP A 170 -1.18 -2.43 7.47
CA ASP A 170 -1.60 -3.81 7.26
C ASP A 170 -2.75 -3.83 6.24
N TRP A 171 -2.41 -4.21 5.02
CA TRP A 171 -3.39 -4.36 3.94
C TRP A 171 -3.85 -5.80 3.73
N ASP A 172 -3.47 -6.74 4.61
CA ASP A 172 -3.99 -8.10 4.53
C ASP A 172 -5.52 -8.08 4.63
N ILE A 173 -6.18 -9.12 4.13
CA ILE A 173 -7.65 -9.20 4.22
C ILE A 173 -8.11 -9.53 5.64
N HIS A 174 -7.24 -10.04 6.51
CA HIS A 174 -7.54 -10.32 7.92
C HIS A 174 -6.97 -9.21 8.81
N HIS A 175 -7.64 -8.99 9.94
CA HIS A 175 -7.16 -8.04 10.94
C HIS A 175 -5.92 -8.59 11.64
N GLY A 176 -4.81 -7.86 11.61
CA GLY A 176 -3.59 -8.16 12.38
C GLY A 176 -3.73 -7.85 13.87
N GLN A 177 -4.64 -8.52 14.58
CA GLN A 177 -4.92 -8.30 16.01
C GLN A 177 -3.67 -8.42 16.89
N GLY A 178 -2.71 -9.26 16.51
CA GLY A 178 -1.43 -9.38 17.20
C GLY A 178 -0.66 -8.06 17.21
N ILE A 179 -0.57 -7.38 16.06
CA ILE A 179 0.06 -6.06 15.95
C ILE A 179 -0.70 -5.03 16.79
N GLN A 180 -2.04 -5.01 16.69
CA GLN A 180 -2.87 -4.09 17.47
C GLN A 180 -2.60 -4.24 18.97
N TYR A 181 -2.68 -5.45 19.53
CA TYR A 181 -2.46 -5.67 20.96
C TYR A 181 -1.07 -5.26 21.45
N ILE A 182 -0.03 -5.38 20.60
CA ILE A 182 1.35 -5.05 20.96
C ILE A 182 1.58 -3.53 21.06
N PHE A 183 0.79 -2.73 20.32
CA PHE A 183 0.97 -1.28 20.20
C PHE A 183 -0.23 -0.46 20.65
N ASP A 184 -1.29 -1.08 21.17
CA ASP A 184 -2.56 -0.41 21.49
C ASP A 184 -2.37 0.77 22.45
N ASP A 185 -1.36 0.72 23.34
CA ASP A 185 -1.01 1.79 24.29
C ASP A 185 0.22 2.64 23.88
N ASP A 186 0.81 2.40 22.70
CA ASP A 186 2.08 2.98 22.26
C ASP A 186 1.89 4.07 21.18
N PRO A 187 1.86 5.37 21.54
CA PRO A 187 1.64 6.47 20.58
C PRO A 187 2.77 6.69 19.58
N SER A 188 3.88 5.96 19.72
CA SER A 188 4.98 6.05 18.74
C SER A 188 4.80 5.11 17.56
N VAL A 189 3.80 4.23 17.58
CA VAL A 189 3.48 3.31 16.48
C VAL A 189 2.03 3.52 16.07
N LEU A 190 1.83 4.09 14.88
CA LEU A 190 0.53 4.16 14.23
C LEU A 190 0.28 2.84 13.49
N TYR A 191 -0.74 2.10 13.89
CA TYR A 191 -1.20 0.90 13.22
C TYR A 191 -2.48 1.21 12.42
N PHE A 192 -2.42 0.97 11.11
CA PHE A 192 -3.57 1.03 10.22
C PHE A 192 -3.82 -0.36 9.64
N SER A 193 -5.05 -0.86 9.74
CA SER A 193 -5.47 -2.10 9.09
C SER A 193 -6.80 -1.91 8.41
N TRP A 194 -6.89 -2.30 7.14
CA TRP A 194 -8.18 -2.71 6.58
C TRP A 194 -8.30 -4.22 6.66
N HIS A 195 -9.52 -4.74 6.68
CA HIS A 195 -9.74 -6.18 6.74
C HIS A 195 -11.21 -6.51 6.48
N ARG A 196 -11.50 -7.71 5.98
CA ARG A 196 -12.85 -8.25 5.94
C ARG A 196 -13.33 -8.46 7.38
N TYR A 197 -14.52 -7.97 7.68
CA TYR A 197 -15.08 -7.99 9.03
C TYR A 197 -16.49 -8.56 9.06
N GLU A 198 -17.34 -8.16 8.12
CA GLU A 198 -18.75 -8.60 8.03
C GLU A 198 -19.52 -8.46 9.35
N HIS A 199 -19.32 -7.34 10.04
CA HIS A 199 -19.88 -7.10 11.37
C HIS A 199 -19.48 -8.19 12.38
N GLY A 200 -18.21 -8.58 12.40
CA GLY A 200 -17.65 -9.59 13.30
C GLY A 200 -17.93 -11.04 12.89
N ARG A 201 -18.45 -11.29 11.67
CA ARG A 201 -18.74 -12.64 11.16
C ARG A 201 -17.62 -13.25 10.34
N PHE A 202 -16.56 -12.50 10.06
CA PHE A 202 -15.36 -13.02 9.42
C PHE A 202 -14.23 -13.17 10.45
N TRP A 203 -13.42 -14.22 10.29
CA TRP A 203 -12.30 -14.52 11.17
C TRP A 203 -11.36 -13.29 11.23
N PRO A 204 -10.89 -12.85 12.41
CA PRO A 204 -10.87 -13.57 13.70
C PRO A 204 -12.09 -13.37 14.63
N PHE A 205 -13.20 -12.81 14.13
CA PHE A 205 -14.46 -12.64 14.90
C PHE A 205 -14.35 -11.74 16.14
N LEU A 206 -13.45 -10.76 16.09
CA LEU A 206 -13.12 -9.89 17.22
C LEU A 206 -13.87 -8.56 17.15
N GLN A 207 -14.50 -8.15 18.27
CA GLN A 207 -15.19 -6.87 18.33
C GLN A 207 -14.20 -5.69 18.25
N GLU A 208 -13.00 -5.88 18.79
CA GLU A 208 -11.91 -4.91 18.75
C GLU A 208 -11.27 -4.72 17.36
N SER A 209 -11.69 -5.49 16.36
CA SER A 209 -11.34 -5.23 14.95
C SER A 209 -12.24 -4.15 14.33
N ASP A 210 -13.32 -3.72 15.00
CA ASP A 210 -14.19 -2.67 14.46
C ASP A 210 -13.53 -1.27 14.53
N ALA A 211 -14.09 -0.31 13.79
CA ALA A 211 -13.61 1.07 13.69
C ALA A 211 -13.60 1.84 15.03
N CYS A 212 -14.35 1.36 16.03
CA CYS A 212 -14.43 1.99 17.35
C CYS A 212 -13.21 1.70 18.24
N ALA A 213 -12.41 0.67 17.91
CA ALA A 213 -11.15 0.41 18.59
C ALA A 213 -10.07 1.35 18.06
N VAL A 214 -9.80 2.42 18.84
CA VAL A 214 -8.89 3.50 18.44
C VAL A 214 -7.56 3.49 19.18
N GLY A 215 -7.28 2.46 19.98
CA GLY A 215 -6.14 2.43 20.90
C GLY A 215 -6.56 2.66 22.36
N GLN A 216 -5.62 2.49 23.28
CA GLN A 216 -5.82 2.56 24.73
C GLN A 216 -4.82 3.53 25.37
N GLY A 217 -5.18 4.10 26.52
CA GLY A 217 -4.28 4.95 27.29
C GLY A 217 -3.65 6.08 26.46
N GLN A 218 -2.32 6.09 26.36
CA GLN A 218 -1.59 7.10 25.58
C GLN A 218 -1.63 6.83 24.07
N GLY A 219 -1.93 5.61 23.64
CA GLY A 219 -2.05 5.20 22.24
C GLY A 219 -3.42 5.51 21.59
N GLN A 220 -4.35 6.16 22.29
CA GLN A 220 -5.63 6.55 21.69
C GLN A 220 -5.43 7.45 20.46
N GLY A 221 -6.04 7.04 19.34
CA GLY A 221 -5.86 7.62 18.01
C GLY A 221 -4.79 6.94 17.14
N PHE A 222 -4.00 6.01 17.70
CA PHE A 222 -2.89 5.35 16.99
C PHE A 222 -3.19 3.91 16.54
N THR A 223 -4.39 3.42 16.80
CA THR A 223 -4.96 2.22 16.15
C THR A 223 -6.07 2.67 15.22
N VAL A 224 -6.00 2.31 13.93
CA VAL A 224 -7.00 2.68 12.91
C VAL A 224 -7.46 1.42 12.17
N ASN A 225 -8.65 0.94 12.50
CA ASN A 225 -9.27 -0.21 11.85
C ASN A 225 -10.31 0.22 10.81
N LEU A 226 -10.20 -0.28 9.58
CA LEU A 226 -11.15 -0.07 8.49
C LEU A 226 -11.83 -1.40 8.11
N PRO A 227 -12.96 -1.74 8.76
CA PRO A 227 -13.62 -3.02 8.58
C PRO A 227 -14.47 -3.06 7.30
N TRP A 228 -14.23 -4.02 6.41
CA TRP A 228 -15.03 -4.27 5.22
C TRP A 228 -16.23 -5.18 5.55
N ASN A 229 -17.42 -4.64 5.39
CA ASN A 229 -18.67 -5.31 5.79
C ASN A 229 -19.40 -6.03 4.63
N GLN A 230 -18.82 -6.08 3.44
CA GLN A 230 -19.33 -6.84 2.28
C GLN A 230 -18.21 -7.61 1.56
N VAL A 231 -18.52 -8.82 1.09
CA VAL A 231 -17.58 -9.67 0.33
C VAL A 231 -17.39 -9.10 -1.07
N ARG A 232 -16.17 -8.63 -1.36
CA ARG A 232 -15.71 -8.39 -2.74
C ARG A 232 -14.24 -8.74 -3.00
N CYS A 233 -13.48 -9.05 -1.95
CA CYS A 233 -12.05 -9.37 -2.05
C CYS A 233 -11.76 -10.70 -1.35
N SER A 234 -10.85 -11.48 -1.91
CA SER A 234 -10.24 -12.67 -1.30
C SER A 234 -8.83 -12.36 -0.78
N GLY A 235 -8.27 -13.27 0.02
CA GLY A 235 -6.93 -13.13 0.60
C GLY A 235 -5.78 -13.61 -0.29
N GLY A 236 -4.56 -13.58 0.26
CA GLY A 236 -3.30 -13.90 -0.42
C GLY A 236 -2.98 -15.39 -0.61
N TYR A 237 -4.00 -16.25 -0.75
CA TYR A 237 -3.82 -17.71 -0.87
C TYR A 237 -3.95 -18.21 -2.32
N HIS A 238 -4.47 -17.39 -3.24
CA HIS A 238 -4.46 -17.72 -4.66
C HIS A 238 -3.07 -17.45 -5.26
N LEU A 239 -2.32 -18.51 -5.58
CA LEU A 239 -0.90 -18.45 -5.95
C LEU A 239 -0.61 -17.48 -7.11
N GLU A 240 -1.46 -17.47 -8.14
CA GLU A 240 -1.27 -16.58 -9.29
C GLU A 240 -1.43 -15.09 -8.92
N SER A 241 -2.51 -14.75 -8.21
CA SER A 241 -2.77 -13.38 -7.73
C SER A 241 -1.69 -12.92 -6.76
N LEU A 242 -1.21 -13.83 -5.89
CA LEU A 242 -0.06 -13.57 -5.00
C LEU A 242 1.19 -13.22 -5.82
N ALA A 243 1.57 -14.06 -6.78
CA ALA A 243 2.76 -13.83 -7.61
C ALA A 243 2.66 -12.51 -8.39
N GLN A 244 1.50 -12.23 -9.00
CA GLN A 244 1.25 -10.98 -9.72
C GLN A 244 1.34 -9.76 -8.81
N SER A 245 0.71 -9.81 -7.64
CA SER A 245 0.73 -8.72 -6.65
C SER A 245 2.14 -8.45 -6.14
N VAL A 246 2.91 -9.51 -5.84
CA VAL A 246 4.33 -9.40 -5.45
C VAL A 246 5.16 -8.75 -6.55
N CYS A 247 4.94 -9.12 -7.81
CA CYS A 247 5.63 -8.48 -8.94
C CYS A 247 5.31 -6.99 -9.04
N MET A 248 4.03 -6.61 -8.92
CA MET A 248 3.62 -5.20 -8.97
C MET A 248 4.20 -4.37 -7.81
N MET A 249 4.30 -4.96 -6.61
CA MET A 249 4.97 -4.33 -5.47
C MET A 249 6.46 -4.10 -5.76
N VAL A 250 7.17 -5.14 -6.20
CA VAL A 250 8.62 -5.03 -6.48
C VAL A 250 8.90 -4.06 -7.63
N GLN A 251 8.07 -4.04 -8.67
CA GLN A 251 8.14 -3.04 -9.75
C GLN A 251 8.03 -1.62 -9.18
N THR A 252 7.06 -1.37 -8.31
CA THR A 252 6.88 -0.05 -7.67
C THR A 252 8.07 0.30 -6.78
N LEU A 253 8.60 -0.65 -6.00
CA LEU A 253 9.77 -0.44 -5.16
C LEU A 253 11.02 -0.10 -5.97
N LEU A 254 11.19 -0.73 -7.13
CA LEU A 254 12.26 -0.48 -8.10
C LEU A 254 12.09 0.84 -8.87
N GLY A 255 10.95 1.53 -8.71
CA GLY A 255 10.65 2.79 -9.38
C GLY A 255 10.12 2.64 -10.81
N ASP A 256 9.62 1.45 -11.17
CA ASP A 256 8.97 1.26 -12.46
C ASP A 256 7.65 2.04 -12.53
N PRO A 257 7.24 2.52 -13.73
CA PRO A 257 5.95 3.17 -13.90
C PRO A 257 4.78 2.27 -13.47
N THR A 258 3.89 2.80 -12.65
CA THR A 258 2.67 2.09 -12.23
C THR A 258 1.69 2.00 -13.40
N PRO A 259 1.06 0.83 -13.64
CA PRO A 259 0.06 0.71 -14.69
C PRO A 259 -1.16 1.59 -14.39
N PRO A 260 -1.79 2.19 -15.41
CA PRO A 260 -2.99 2.99 -15.20
C PRO A 260 -4.16 2.11 -14.76
N LEU A 261 -4.88 2.53 -13.73
CA LEU A 261 -6.15 1.92 -13.35
C LEU A 261 -7.21 2.31 -14.40
N LEU A 262 -7.84 1.31 -15.00
CA LEU A 262 -8.87 1.50 -16.03
C LEU A 262 -10.26 1.39 -15.40
N GLY A 263 -11.20 2.22 -15.88
CA GLY A 263 -12.58 2.24 -15.41
C GLY A 263 -12.89 3.32 -14.38
N LEU A 264 -14.16 3.41 -13.99
CA LEU A 264 -14.63 4.33 -12.96
C LEU A 264 -14.37 3.72 -11.58
N MET A 265 -13.59 4.40 -10.74
CA MET A 265 -13.29 3.94 -9.38
C MET A 265 -14.15 4.70 -8.38
N VAL A 266 -15.35 4.18 -8.12
CA VAL A 266 -16.24 4.69 -7.06
C VAL A 266 -16.33 3.62 -5.97
N PRO A 267 -16.01 3.95 -4.71
CA PRO A 267 -16.20 3.03 -3.60
C PRO A 267 -17.66 2.59 -3.51
N CYS A 268 -17.92 1.33 -3.18
CA CYS A 268 -19.29 0.88 -2.94
C CYS A 268 -19.85 1.53 -1.67
N GLN A 269 -21.18 1.54 -1.54
CA GLN A 269 -21.86 2.12 -0.38
C GLN A 269 -21.35 1.57 0.96
N SER A 270 -21.13 0.25 1.06
CA SER A 270 -20.58 -0.37 2.27
C SER A 270 -19.17 0.10 2.62
N ALA A 271 -18.33 0.36 1.61
CA ALA A 271 -16.99 0.92 1.82
C ALA A 271 -17.07 2.37 2.30
N LEU A 272 -17.98 3.18 1.73
CA LEU A 272 -18.21 4.56 2.17
C LEU A 272 -18.67 4.63 3.63
N GLU A 273 -19.61 3.76 4.03
CA GLU A 273 -20.08 3.66 5.41
C GLU A 273 -18.95 3.29 6.38
N SER A 274 -18.09 2.36 5.98
CA SER A 274 -16.93 1.95 6.78
C SER A 274 -15.92 3.10 6.91
N ILE A 275 -15.62 3.81 5.82
CA ILE A 275 -14.76 5.00 5.82
C ILE A 275 -15.34 6.08 6.75
N GLN A 276 -16.65 6.35 6.67
CA GLN A 276 -17.31 7.35 7.50
C GLN A 276 -17.27 6.99 9.00
N SER A 277 -17.47 5.71 9.34
CA SER A 277 -17.34 5.22 10.72
C SER A 277 -15.93 5.44 11.26
N VAL A 278 -14.89 5.11 10.48
CA VAL A 278 -13.49 5.36 10.85
C VAL A 278 -13.21 6.85 11.02
N GLN A 279 -13.65 7.68 10.08
CA GLN A 279 -13.48 9.14 10.18
C GLN A 279 -14.12 9.69 11.45
N THR A 280 -15.31 9.21 11.80
CA THR A 280 -16.02 9.62 13.01
C THR A 280 -15.27 9.21 14.28
N ALA A 281 -14.80 7.96 14.36
CA ALA A 281 -14.04 7.45 15.50
C ALA A 281 -12.69 8.16 15.67
N GLN A 282 -12.04 8.53 14.56
CA GLN A 282 -10.70 9.11 14.55
C GLN A 282 -10.67 10.66 14.60
N ALA A 283 -11.79 11.33 14.32
CA ALA A 283 -11.87 12.79 14.30
C ALA A 283 -11.36 13.48 15.60
N PRO A 284 -11.61 12.97 16.82
CA PRO A 284 -11.06 13.59 18.03
C PRO A 284 -9.53 13.62 18.07
N HIS A 285 -8.87 12.71 17.36
CA HIS A 285 -7.42 12.47 17.45
C HIS A 285 -6.63 13.11 16.30
N TRP A 286 -7.24 13.27 15.12
CA TRP A 286 -6.54 13.71 13.90
C TRP A 286 -7.11 15.00 13.31
N THR A 287 -6.29 16.04 13.25
CA THR A 287 -6.67 17.37 12.73
C THR A 287 -7.17 17.34 11.28
N SER A 288 -6.63 16.44 10.45
CA SER A 288 -7.07 16.23 9.07
C SER A 288 -8.51 15.75 8.96
N LEU A 289 -9.08 15.16 10.02
CA LEU A 289 -10.44 14.62 10.06
C LEU A 289 -11.43 15.56 10.76
N GLN A 290 -10.94 16.49 11.57
CA GLN A 290 -11.78 17.45 12.31
C GLN A 290 -12.55 18.43 11.40
N GLN A 291 -12.06 18.70 10.19
CA GLN A 291 -12.68 19.63 9.25
C GLN A 291 -13.81 19.01 8.39
N ASN A 292 -13.98 17.69 8.42
CA ASN A 292 -14.95 16.96 7.58
C ASN A 292 -16.20 16.49 8.34
N VAL A 293 -16.35 16.83 9.63
CA VAL A 293 -17.59 16.54 10.36
C VAL A 293 -18.63 17.60 10.03
N ALA A 294 -19.28 17.47 8.88
CA ALA A 294 -20.56 18.15 8.67
C ALA A 294 -21.52 17.70 9.80
N PRO A 295 -22.33 18.60 10.38
CA PRO A 295 -23.24 18.21 11.45
C PRO A 295 -24.23 17.18 10.90
N VAL A 296 -24.44 16.10 11.66
CA VAL A 296 -25.50 15.13 11.43
C VAL A 296 -26.81 15.91 11.33
N LEU A 297 -27.38 16.00 10.12
CA LEU A 297 -28.74 16.49 9.95
C LEU A 297 -29.66 15.56 10.76
N SER A 298 -30.22 16.08 11.83
CA SER A 298 -31.29 15.43 12.57
C SER A 298 -32.47 15.16 11.61
N PRO A 299 -33.28 14.11 11.82
CA PRO A 299 -34.40 13.80 10.94
C PRO A 299 -35.48 14.87 11.09
N SER A 300 -35.37 15.94 10.29
CA SER A 300 -36.42 16.92 10.11
C SER A 300 -37.50 16.28 9.24
N THR A 301 -38.56 15.83 9.88
CA THR A 301 -39.89 15.69 9.28
C THR A 301 -40.24 16.98 8.55
N HIS A 302 -40.15 17.01 7.23
CA HIS A 302 -41.02 17.76 6.30
C HIS A 302 -40.53 17.53 4.87
N LEU A 303 -41.26 16.69 4.12
CA LEU A 303 -41.21 16.64 2.67
C LEU A 303 -41.84 17.92 2.09
N PRO A 304 -41.20 18.60 1.14
CA PRO A 304 -41.89 19.31 0.08
C PRO A 304 -42.01 18.37 -1.13
N GLU A 305 -43.25 18.12 -1.52
CA GLU A 305 -43.63 17.36 -2.70
C GLU A 305 -42.99 17.91 -3.98
N GLY A 306 -42.62 16.99 -4.89
CA GLY A 306 -42.58 17.28 -6.31
C GLY A 306 -41.19 17.43 -6.94
N ARG A 307 -40.53 16.29 -7.20
CA ARG A 307 -39.96 15.96 -8.53
C ARG A 307 -39.44 14.51 -8.52
N SER A 308 -40.18 13.66 -9.24
CA SER A 308 -39.87 12.26 -9.49
C SER A 308 -38.55 12.11 -10.25
N LEU A 309 -37.57 11.41 -9.66
CA LEU A 309 -36.48 10.76 -10.39
C LEU A 309 -36.84 9.29 -10.60
N SER A 310 -37.88 9.06 -11.40
CA SER A 310 -38.16 7.78 -12.01
C SER A 310 -37.29 7.64 -13.25
N LEU A 311 -36.11 7.01 -13.12
CA LEU A 311 -35.35 6.36 -14.21
C LEU A 311 -34.06 5.73 -13.65
N LEU A 312 -34.19 4.63 -12.92
CA LEU A 312 -33.22 3.53 -12.98
C LEU A 312 -34.04 2.25 -12.84
N ALA A 313 -34.39 1.70 -14.01
CA ALA A 313 -35.00 0.40 -14.11
C ALA A 313 -34.07 -0.65 -13.51
N GLU A 314 -34.68 -1.61 -12.84
CA GLU A 314 -34.10 -2.86 -12.36
C GLU A 314 -33.15 -3.46 -13.41
N SER A 315 -31.85 -3.50 -13.11
CA SER A 315 -30.91 -4.36 -13.82
C SER A 315 -30.56 -5.53 -12.92
N THR A 316 -31.24 -6.64 -13.19
CA THR A 316 -30.80 -8.04 -13.11
C THR A 316 -29.57 -8.35 -12.26
N THR A 317 -29.81 -9.24 -11.28
CA THR A 317 -28.84 -10.09 -10.58
C THR A 317 -27.58 -10.35 -11.40
N CYS A 318 -26.45 -9.83 -10.93
CA CYS A 318 -25.14 -10.16 -11.47
C CYS A 318 -24.74 -11.53 -10.89
N GLU A 319 -24.92 -12.58 -11.69
CA GLU A 319 -24.34 -13.90 -11.41
C GLU A 319 -22.83 -13.74 -11.26
N VAL A 320 -22.29 -14.31 -10.18
CA VAL A 320 -20.86 -14.40 -9.94
C VAL A 320 -20.30 -15.42 -10.93
N ALA A 321 -19.93 -14.96 -12.12
CA ALA A 321 -19.04 -15.70 -12.97
C ALA A 321 -17.63 -15.58 -12.37
N GLU A 322 -17.03 -16.72 -12.00
CA GLU A 322 -15.58 -16.85 -11.81
C GLU A 322 -14.88 -16.39 -13.09
N ALA A 323 -14.60 -15.09 -13.18
CA ALA A 323 -13.75 -14.55 -14.22
C ALA A 323 -12.32 -14.96 -13.87
N ALA A 324 -11.80 -15.97 -14.57
CA ALA A 324 -10.38 -16.23 -14.64
C ALA A 324 -9.63 -14.90 -14.87
N PRO A 325 -8.48 -14.65 -14.22
CA PRO A 325 -7.75 -13.40 -14.41
C PRO A 325 -7.43 -13.24 -15.90
N SER A 326 -8.10 -12.27 -16.53
CA SER A 326 -8.05 -12.04 -17.97
C SER A 326 -6.64 -11.59 -18.44
N PRO A 327 -6.32 -11.72 -19.74
CA PRO A 327 -5.01 -11.45 -20.36
C PRO A 327 -4.58 -9.96 -20.36
N LEU A 328 -5.21 -9.12 -19.55
CA LEU A 328 -4.90 -7.69 -19.38
C LEU A 328 -3.52 -7.46 -18.74
N LEU A 329 -3.03 -8.39 -17.92
CA LEU A 329 -1.75 -8.26 -17.22
C LEU A 329 -0.56 -8.79 -18.03
N ASP A 330 -0.77 -9.72 -18.96
CA ASP A 330 0.28 -10.22 -19.85
C ASP A 330 0.77 -9.14 -20.84
N GLY A 331 -0.10 -8.19 -21.19
CA GLY A 331 0.25 -7.05 -22.04
C GLY A 331 1.14 -5.99 -21.38
N LEU A 332 1.27 -5.99 -20.05
CA LEU A 332 2.13 -5.07 -19.29
C LEU A 332 3.56 -5.63 -19.10
N CYS A 333 3.81 -6.87 -19.51
CA CYS A 333 5.10 -7.52 -19.49
C CYS A 333 5.90 -7.24 -20.76
N LEU A 334 6.43 -6.03 -20.92
CA LEU A 334 7.39 -5.74 -21.99
C LEU A 334 8.71 -5.21 -21.43
N ARG A 335 9.62 -6.17 -21.22
CA ARG A 335 11.10 -6.09 -21.25
C ARG A 335 11.80 -5.29 -20.14
N PRO A 336 12.98 -5.77 -19.67
CA PRO A 336 13.82 -4.99 -18.78
C PRO A 336 14.45 -3.86 -19.60
N ILE A 337 14.00 -2.64 -19.41
CA ILE A 337 14.71 -1.48 -19.92
C ILE A 337 14.84 -0.53 -18.74
N PRO A 338 16.06 -0.18 -18.32
CA PRO A 338 16.27 1.05 -17.60
C PRO A 338 16.42 2.17 -18.65
N PRO A 339 15.50 3.15 -18.72
CA PRO A 339 15.86 4.40 -19.36
C PRO A 339 15.63 5.58 -18.43
N VAL A 340 16.43 6.62 -18.66
CA VAL A 340 16.33 7.97 -18.09
C VAL A 340 14.87 8.37 -17.82
N CYS A 341 14.51 8.53 -16.54
CA CYS A 341 13.12 8.80 -16.16
C CYS A 341 12.67 10.22 -16.50
N THR A 342 13.62 11.17 -16.58
CA THR A 342 13.30 12.59 -16.69
C THR A 342 14.23 13.32 -17.67
N ALA A 343 13.66 14.08 -18.60
CA ALA A 343 14.40 15.02 -19.45
C ALA A 343 14.25 16.46 -18.94
N VAL A 344 15.32 17.25 -18.98
CA VAL A 344 15.33 18.67 -18.58
C VAL A 344 15.66 19.53 -19.78
N ALA A 345 14.77 20.45 -20.11
CA ALA A 345 14.97 21.46 -21.16
C ALA A 345 14.99 22.86 -20.54
N LEU A 346 16.09 23.60 -20.76
CA LEU A 346 16.20 25.00 -20.34
C LEU A 346 16.13 25.92 -21.55
N THR A 347 15.26 26.92 -21.48
CA THR A 347 15.18 27.98 -22.51
C THR A 347 16.14 29.14 -22.26
N VAL A 348 16.87 29.13 -21.14
CA VAL A 348 17.86 30.16 -20.76
C VAL A 348 19.28 29.58 -20.88
N PRO A 349 20.15 30.13 -21.75
CA PRO A 349 21.53 29.68 -21.88
C PRO A 349 22.36 29.94 -20.62
N GLY A 350 23.18 28.96 -20.19
CA GLY A 350 24.26 29.19 -19.21
C GLY A 350 23.98 28.81 -17.75
N ALA A 351 22.87 28.13 -17.43
CA ALA A 351 22.66 27.58 -16.09
C ALA A 351 23.33 26.20 -15.96
N ALA A 352 24.48 26.13 -15.28
CA ALA A 352 25.11 24.85 -14.94
C ALA A 352 24.28 24.15 -13.84
N LEU A 353 23.53 23.11 -14.21
CA LEU A 353 22.78 22.27 -13.28
C LEU A 353 23.55 20.97 -13.02
N ALA A 354 23.79 20.65 -11.74
CA ALA A 354 24.18 19.31 -11.35
C ALA A 354 22.94 18.41 -11.42
N LEU A 355 22.86 17.57 -12.45
CA LEU A 355 21.72 16.67 -12.66
C LEU A 355 22.00 15.29 -12.06
N PRO A 356 21.01 14.64 -11.43
CA PRO A 356 21.15 13.26 -10.97
C PRO A 356 21.46 12.28 -12.12
N PRO A 357 22.07 11.12 -11.81
CA PRO A 357 22.17 10.02 -12.77
C PRO A 357 20.80 9.63 -13.33
N GLY A 358 20.70 9.44 -14.64
CA GLY A 358 19.43 9.09 -15.28
C GLY A 358 18.52 10.28 -15.63
N VAL A 359 19.07 11.51 -15.68
CA VAL A 359 18.39 12.71 -16.19
C VAL A 359 19.10 13.21 -17.44
N LEU A 360 18.35 13.40 -18.54
CA LEU A 360 18.89 13.94 -19.79
C LEU A 360 18.79 15.47 -19.79
N TYR A 361 19.85 16.13 -20.27
CA TYR A 361 19.87 17.57 -20.46
C TYR A 361 19.74 17.94 -21.94
N GLN A 362 18.84 18.88 -22.25
CA GLN A 362 18.66 19.40 -23.59
C GLN A 362 18.76 20.94 -23.60
N GLU A 363 19.75 21.45 -24.33
CA GLU A 363 19.84 22.86 -24.73
C GLU A 363 19.23 23.05 -26.12
N GLY A 364 18.34 24.04 -26.26
CA GLY A 364 17.75 24.43 -27.55
C GLY A 364 16.46 23.70 -27.93
N SER A 365 15.90 24.06 -29.09
CA SER A 365 14.54 23.72 -29.53
C SER A 365 14.37 22.37 -30.26
N ALA A 366 15.46 21.68 -30.61
CA ALA A 366 15.41 20.43 -31.35
C ALA A 366 15.35 19.21 -30.41
N LEU A 367 14.30 18.40 -30.52
CA LEU A 367 14.20 17.11 -29.82
C LEU A 367 15.37 16.20 -30.26
N ARG A 368 16.12 15.66 -29.29
CA ARG A 368 17.08 14.59 -29.56
C ARG A 368 16.31 13.26 -29.66
N GLU A 369 16.70 12.38 -30.59
CA GLU A 369 16.12 11.03 -30.72
C GLU A 369 16.17 10.24 -29.41
N GLU A 370 17.22 10.45 -28.61
CA GLU A 370 17.39 9.87 -27.28
C GLU A 370 16.30 10.34 -26.30
N THR A 371 15.92 11.63 -26.34
CA THR A 371 14.82 12.15 -25.51
C THR A 371 13.49 11.52 -25.91
N GLU A 372 13.24 11.36 -27.21
CA GLU A 372 11.98 10.81 -27.73
C GLU A 372 11.82 9.31 -27.43
N ALA A 373 12.90 8.53 -27.51
CA ALA A 373 12.84 7.10 -27.27
C ALA A 373 12.90 6.71 -25.78
N TRP A 374 13.48 7.55 -24.91
CA TRP A 374 13.86 7.13 -23.55
C TRP A 374 13.20 7.94 -22.44
N ALA A 375 12.82 9.20 -22.65
CA ALA A 375 12.24 10.02 -21.59
C ALA A 375 10.80 9.62 -21.27
N ARG A 376 10.47 9.54 -19.98
CA ARG A 376 9.12 9.24 -19.48
C ARG A 376 8.41 10.43 -18.84
N SER A 377 9.19 11.37 -18.32
CA SER A 377 8.73 12.65 -17.77
C SER A 377 9.69 13.76 -18.21
N GLY A 378 9.29 15.02 -18.06
CA GLY A 378 10.14 16.14 -18.41
C GLY A 378 9.88 17.40 -17.61
N VAL A 379 10.91 18.23 -17.47
CA VAL A 379 10.84 19.56 -16.87
C VAL A 379 11.34 20.58 -17.88
N ALA A 380 10.55 21.63 -18.10
CA ALA A 380 10.92 22.75 -18.95
C ALA A 380 10.89 24.06 -18.16
N ALA A 381 11.96 24.85 -18.24
CA ALA A 381 11.98 26.22 -17.70
C ALA A 381 11.63 27.23 -18.79
N THR A 382 10.70 28.15 -18.49
CA THR A 382 10.25 29.21 -19.39
C THR A 382 10.28 30.55 -18.69
N THR A 383 10.33 31.65 -19.45
CA THR A 383 10.16 33.00 -18.89
C THR A 383 8.70 33.21 -18.48
N ALA A 384 8.45 33.99 -17.42
CA ALA A 384 7.11 34.26 -16.91
C ALA A 384 6.13 34.80 -17.99
N SER A 385 6.63 35.65 -18.90
CA SER A 385 5.85 36.18 -20.03
C SER A 385 5.45 35.13 -21.07
N ALA A 386 6.13 33.99 -21.12
CA ALA A 386 5.92 32.92 -22.09
C ALA A 386 5.20 31.71 -21.49
N THR A 387 4.97 31.68 -20.17
CA THR A 387 4.42 30.52 -19.47
C THR A 387 3.02 30.13 -19.99
N ALA A 388 2.11 31.11 -20.15
CA ALA A 388 0.77 30.85 -20.66
C ALA A 388 0.78 30.30 -22.09
N ALA A 389 1.52 30.95 -23.00
CA ALA A 389 1.65 30.51 -24.39
C ALA A 389 2.33 29.14 -24.50
N THR A 390 3.33 28.86 -23.65
CA THR A 390 4.00 27.55 -23.64
C THR A 390 3.04 26.46 -23.17
N LEU A 391 2.26 26.73 -22.12
CA LEU A 391 1.28 25.77 -21.61
C LEU A 391 0.21 25.45 -22.66
N ASP A 392 -0.28 26.47 -23.38
CA ASP A 392 -1.25 26.32 -24.45
C ASP A 392 -0.72 25.39 -25.58
N VAL A 393 0.50 25.65 -26.05
CA VAL A 393 1.18 24.80 -27.04
C VAL A 393 1.33 23.37 -26.55
N VAL A 394 1.71 23.16 -25.28
CA VAL A 394 1.88 21.82 -24.70
C VAL A 394 0.55 21.07 -24.67
N ILE A 395 -0.54 21.71 -24.22
CA ILE A 395 -1.87 21.09 -24.16
C ILE A 395 -2.34 20.68 -25.56
N HIS A 396 -2.29 21.60 -26.52
CA HIS A 396 -2.71 21.31 -27.89
C HIS A 396 -1.86 20.23 -28.55
N ARG A 397 -0.54 20.24 -28.30
CA ARG A 397 0.35 19.20 -28.81
C ARG A 397 0.00 17.84 -28.22
N CYS A 398 -0.17 17.71 -26.91
CA CYS A 398 -0.58 16.46 -26.28
C CYS A 398 -1.89 15.91 -26.88
N LEU A 399 -2.91 16.76 -27.05
CA LEU A 399 -4.18 16.37 -27.65
C LEU A 399 -4.02 15.91 -29.11
N SER A 400 -3.21 16.62 -29.90
CA SER A 400 -2.92 16.25 -31.30
C SER A 400 -2.18 14.92 -31.44
N HIS A 401 -1.39 14.54 -30.43
CA HIS A 401 -0.69 13.26 -30.34
C HIS A 401 -1.57 12.14 -29.75
N GLY A 402 -2.89 12.36 -29.61
CA GLY A 402 -3.85 11.33 -29.23
C GLY A 402 -3.98 11.08 -27.72
N VAL A 403 -3.44 11.97 -26.87
CA VAL A 403 -3.68 11.92 -25.42
C VAL A 403 -5.18 12.14 -25.16
N LYS A 404 -5.83 11.12 -24.56
CA LYS A 404 -7.29 11.14 -24.35
C LYS A 404 -7.73 12.09 -23.24
N ARG A 405 -6.93 12.22 -22.18
CA ARG A 405 -7.23 13.06 -21.01
C ARG A 405 -5.95 13.70 -20.46
N LEU A 406 -6.05 14.93 -20.00
CA LEU A 406 -4.96 15.71 -19.39
C LEU A 406 -5.36 16.20 -18.00
N LEU A 407 -4.48 16.01 -17.02
CA LEU A 407 -4.55 16.68 -15.73
C LEU A 407 -3.56 17.86 -15.75
N CYS A 408 -4.08 19.07 -15.66
CA CYS A 408 -3.28 20.29 -15.59
C CYS A 408 -3.30 20.80 -14.15
N VAL A 409 -2.13 20.82 -13.49
CA VAL A 409 -1.98 21.38 -12.13
C VAL A 409 -1.22 22.69 -12.23
N ALA A 410 -1.91 23.79 -11.93
CA ALA A 410 -1.37 25.13 -11.90
C ALA A 410 -1.14 25.58 -10.45
N VAL A 411 0.05 26.09 -10.14
CA VAL A 411 0.39 26.65 -8.82
C VAL A 411 0.72 28.13 -8.98
N GLY A 412 -0.08 29.00 -8.37
CA GLY A 412 0.04 30.46 -8.45
C GLY A 412 -1.08 31.12 -9.24
N GLN A 413 -0.87 32.37 -9.65
CA GLN A 413 -1.84 33.15 -10.43
C GLN A 413 -1.69 32.82 -11.92
N LEU A 414 -2.04 31.59 -12.31
CA LEU A 414 -2.08 31.16 -13.70
C LEU A 414 -3.52 30.84 -14.09
N ASP A 415 -4.03 31.58 -15.06
CA ASP A 415 -5.39 31.41 -15.56
C ASP A 415 -5.47 30.22 -16.53
N ARG A 416 -6.61 29.52 -16.53
CA ARG A 416 -6.94 28.51 -17.53
C ARG A 416 -7.07 29.18 -18.90
N PRO A 417 -6.47 28.66 -19.98
CA PRO A 417 -6.70 29.19 -21.32
C PRO A 417 -8.19 29.15 -21.68
N LEU A 418 -8.71 30.27 -22.20
CA LEU A 418 -10.15 30.53 -22.35
C LEU A 418 -10.83 29.67 -23.43
N ASP A 419 -10.05 29.13 -24.36
CA ASP A 419 -10.45 28.35 -25.52
C ASP A 419 -10.44 26.83 -25.27
N LEU A 420 -10.05 26.39 -24.07
CA LEU A 420 -10.11 24.98 -23.70
C LEU A 420 -11.56 24.53 -23.52
N ALA A 421 -12.03 23.67 -24.44
CA ALA A 421 -13.35 23.06 -24.40
C ALA A 421 -13.64 22.37 -23.05
N ASP A 422 -14.86 22.52 -22.54
CA ASP A 422 -15.34 21.81 -21.34
C ASP A 422 -15.95 20.45 -21.70
N ASP A 423 -15.18 19.65 -22.44
CA ASP A 423 -15.60 18.37 -23.01
C ASP A 423 -15.17 17.14 -22.17
N GLY A 424 -14.69 17.39 -20.95
CA GLY A 424 -14.22 16.36 -20.02
C GLY A 424 -12.86 15.76 -20.34
N ARG A 425 -12.15 16.25 -21.36
CA ARG A 425 -10.78 15.79 -21.67
C ARG A 425 -9.71 16.44 -20.80
N ILE A 426 -9.98 17.61 -20.20
CA ILE A 426 -9.00 18.35 -19.40
C ILE A 426 -9.58 18.58 -18.01
N LEU A 427 -8.90 18.07 -16.99
CA LEU A 427 -9.14 18.44 -15.60
C LEU A 427 -8.11 19.49 -15.19
N TRP A 428 -8.59 20.66 -14.77
CA TRP A 428 -7.75 21.78 -14.33
C TRP A 428 -7.81 21.93 -12.81
N LEU A 429 -6.67 21.79 -12.14
CA LEU A 429 -6.49 22.04 -10.71
C LEU A 429 -5.68 23.32 -10.52
N ASN A 430 -6.30 24.35 -9.93
CA ASN A 430 -5.66 25.63 -9.65
C ASN A 430 -5.41 25.81 -8.15
N ILE A 431 -4.15 25.95 -7.76
CA ILE A 431 -3.72 26.14 -6.38
C ILE A 431 -3.29 27.60 -6.21
N ARG A 432 -3.98 28.36 -5.34
CA ARG A 432 -3.82 29.84 -5.14
C ARG A 432 -4.34 30.73 -6.28
N GLY A 433 -4.97 30.19 -7.31
CA GLY A 433 -5.62 30.98 -8.35
C GLY A 433 -6.96 31.56 -7.90
N LYS A 434 -7.59 32.34 -8.79
CA LYS A 434 -8.96 32.84 -8.58
C LYS A 434 -9.96 31.66 -8.63
N GLU A 435 -10.99 31.75 -7.80
CA GLU A 435 -12.14 30.85 -7.93
C GLU A 435 -12.70 30.96 -9.35
N ALA A 436 -13.11 29.83 -9.93
CA ALA A 436 -13.72 29.86 -11.24
C ALA A 436 -15.02 30.65 -11.17
N THR A 437 -15.19 31.56 -12.13
CA THR A 437 -16.43 32.29 -12.34
C THR A 437 -17.58 31.42 -12.86
N ILE A 438 -17.30 30.16 -13.25
CA ILE A 438 -18.26 29.20 -13.81
C ILE A 438 -18.11 27.86 -13.07
N GLY A 439 -19.22 27.29 -12.59
CA GLY A 439 -19.24 25.96 -12.00
C GLY A 439 -19.00 24.88 -13.05
N SER A 440 -17.74 24.52 -13.28
CA SER A 440 -17.35 23.36 -14.10
C SER A 440 -16.90 22.22 -13.18
N MET A 441 -17.39 21.01 -13.44
CA MET A 441 -16.92 19.79 -12.74
C MET A 441 -15.46 19.44 -13.08
N PHE A 442 -14.89 20.08 -14.11
CA PHE A 442 -13.52 19.87 -14.58
C PHE A 442 -12.56 21.01 -14.22
N TYR A 443 -12.99 21.90 -13.33
CA TYR A 443 -12.14 22.94 -12.73
C TYR A 443 -12.24 22.89 -11.20
N ILE A 444 -11.13 22.60 -10.56
CA ILE A 444 -11.01 22.59 -9.09
C ILE A 444 -10.09 23.75 -8.71
N SER A 445 -10.57 24.66 -7.87
CA SER A 445 -9.76 25.74 -7.30
C SER A 445 -9.62 25.54 -5.80
N THR A 446 -8.38 25.57 -5.31
CA THR A 446 -8.06 25.57 -3.89
C THR A 446 -7.48 26.93 -3.50
N PRO A 447 -8.33 27.89 -3.08
CA PRO A 447 -7.83 29.15 -2.54
C PRO A 447 -7.14 28.85 -1.21
N LEU A 448 -5.80 28.89 -1.18
CA LEU A 448 -5.08 28.84 0.09
C LEU A 448 -5.20 30.21 0.76
N PRO A 449 -5.59 30.30 2.04
CA PRO A 449 -5.62 31.58 2.76
C PRO A 449 -4.22 32.22 2.68
N GLN A 450 -4.17 33.55 2.54
CA GLN A 450 -2.91 34.28 2.61
C GLN A 450 -2.30 34.04 3.99
N THR A 451 -1.35 33.10 4.08
CA THR A 451 -0.44 33.08 5.21
C THR A 451 0.42 34.32 5.07
N THR A 452 0.19 35.32 5.92
CA THR A 452 1.12 36.42 6.18
C THR A 452 2.41 35.84 6.73
N GLY A 453 3.25 35.32 5.86
CA GLY A 453 4.53 34.71 6.20
C GLY A 453 5.29 34.44 4.91
N GLY A 454 6.26 35.31 4.63
CA GLY A 454 7.21 35.12 3.54
C GLY A 454 8.01 33.84 3.70
N PHE A 455 8.47 33.31 2.56
CA PHE A 455 9.60 32.39 2.54
C PHE A 455 10.87 33.07 3.04
#